data_AF-A0A4W4DU10-F1
#
_entry.id   AF-A0A4W4DU10-F1
#
_cell.length_a   1.000
_cell.length_b   1.000
_cell.length_c   1.000
_cell.angle_alpha   90.00
_cell.angle_beta   90.00
_cell.angle_gamma   90.00
#
_symmetry.space_group_name_H-M   'P 1'
#
loop_
_entity.id
_entity.type
_entity.pdbx_description
1 polymer ?
#
loop_
_entity_poly.entity_id
_entity_poly.type
_entity_poly.pdbx_seq_one_letter_code
_entity_poly.pdbx_strand_id
1 'polypeptide(L)'
;IRVFTRKCVKCRICAVILLGRLVNFCVRTIKTSTWWDEHLSEDNVSFMRKTVMEEYKQLTTDKLNPLKDEPWPRHEWEENSRRVGLVAVKLGMMPVWTKTGEKHVVTMLQVQDCHVIKYLSKDENDGRSAALIVGAKNVSPFYRSEESMDIFRNAGLPPKQKLTTFNVTNNAIIKPGTPLYAAHFRPGQVVDVTAKTIGKGFQGVMKRWGFSGQPASHGQTKTHRRPGALGPGGDPAKVFKGKKMPGKMGNIYNTAFGLKVWRVNTKYNVLYVNGSVPGHRNCLVKVRDTILPRLLKKNNDPPFPTFFAEGGEELPEDLYAEDMFQPGEPVPE
;
A
#
# COMPACT_ATOMS: atom_id res chain seq x y z
N ILE A 1 8.64 27.51 -23.48
CA ILE A 1 9.47 27.81 -22.28
C ILE A 1 9.84 26.48 -21.63
N ARG A 2 11.01 25.91 -21.97
CA ARG A 2 11.50 24.65 -21.39
C ARG A 2 12.32 25.01 -20.14
N VAL A 3 11.79 24.70 -18.96
CA VAL A 3 12.51 24.92 -17.69
C VAL A 3 13.32 23.65 -17.39
N PHE A 4 14.59 23.66 -17.77
CA PHE A 4 15.57 22.66 -17.32
C PHE A 4 15.97 22.97 -15.88
N THR A 5 15.46 22.21 -14.90
CA THR A 5 15.97 22.22 -13.52
C THR A 5 16.87 21.01 -13.31
N ARG A 6 18.11 21.12 -13.80
CA ARG A 6 19.23 20.32 -13.29
C ARG A 6 19.96 21.12 -12.22
N LYS A 7 20.00 20.60 -10.98
CA LYS A 7 21.24 20.31 -10.20
C LYS A 7 21.16 20.60 -8.69
N CYS A 8 21.86 19.70 -7.99
CA CYS A 8 22.79 19.87 -6.85
C CYS A 8 22.27 20.42 -5.52
N VAL A 9 22.09 19.48 -4.61
CA VAL A 9 22.23 19.60 -3.16
C VAL A 9 23.55 20.31 -2.81
N LYS A 10 23.44 21.29 -1.91
CA LYS A 10 24.48 22.19 -1.35
C LYS A 10 24.99 23.27 -2.33
N CYS A 11 24.59 24.51 -2.03
CA CYS A 11 24.94 25.78 -2.70
C CYS A 11 24.36 26.03 -4.11
N ARG A 12 23.55 27.10 -4.23
CA ARG A 12 23.24 27.91 -5.43
C ARG A 12 22.52 29.17 -4.94
N ILE A 13 22.94 30.43 -5.15
CA ILE A 13 23.59 31.12 -6.28
C ILE A 13 22.91 30.78 -7.61
N CYS A 14 21.93 31.60 -7.97
CA CYS A 14 21.39 31.72 -9.32
C CYS A 14 22.16 32.87 -10.00
N ALA A 15 22.93 32.58 -11.04
CA ALA A 15 23.61 33.60 -11.82
C ALA A 15 22.76 33.94 -13.05
N VAL A 16 22.23 35.16 -13.09
CA VAL A 16 21.86 35.83 -14.34
C VAL A 16 23.04 36.75 -14.65
N ILE A 17 23.79 36.43 -15.69
CA ILE A 17 24.86 37.30 -16.20
C ILE A 17 24.17 38.47 -16.90
N LEU A 18 24.05 39.59 -16.21
CA LEU A 18 23.81 40.90 -16.80
C LEU A 18 24.90 41.84 -16.29
N LEU A 19 25.75 42.22 -17.23
CA LEU A 19 26.66 43.36 -17.28
C LEU A 19 26.73 44.21 -16.00
N GLY A 20 27.88 44.10 -15.31
CA GLY A 20 28.53 45.19 -14.59
C GLY A 20 27.66 46.01 -13.64
N ARG A 21 27.33 45.44 -12.47
CA ARG A 21 27.06 46.21 -11.24
C ARG A 21 27.17 45.29 -10.02
N LEU A 22 27.80 45.78 -8.96
CA LEU A 22 27.93 45.12 -7.67
C LEU A 22 26.57 44.64 -7.15
N VAL A 23 26.28 43.35 -7.27
CA VAL A 23 25.09 42.75 -6.66
C VAL A 23 25.50 42.25 -5.28
N ASN A 24 25.08 42.97 -4.24
CA ASN A 24 25.07 42.48 -2.87
C ASN A 24 24.40 41.10 -2.86
N PHE A 25 25.18 40.06 -2.55
CA PHE A 25 24.66 38.72 -2.33
C PHE A 25 23.79 38.71 -1.09
N CYS A 26 22.49 38.98 -1.25
CA CYS A 26 21.51 38.72 -0.22
C CYS A 26 21.28 37.22 -0.14
N VAL A 27 22.09 36.53 0.67
CA VAL A 27 21.78 35.17 1.12
C VAL A 27 20.53 35.28 1.99
N ARG A 28 19.35 35.09 1.39
CA ARG A 28 18.11 34.92 2.15
C ARG A 28 18.24 33.61 2.93
N THR A 29 18.69 33.70 4.17
CA THR A 29 18.44 32.67 5.18
C THR A 29 16.95 32.72 5.48
N ILE A 30 16.14 31.96 4.72
CA ILE A 30 14.73 31.78 5.04
C ILE A 30 14.69 30.98 6.35
N LYS A 31 14.64 31.70 7.48
CA LYS A 31 14.47 31.15 8.84
C LYS A 31 13.00 30.87 9.15
N THR A 32 12.09 31.36 8.30
CA THR A 32 10.63 31.24 8.44
C THR A 32 10.14 30.08 7.58
N SER A 33 9.41 29.14 8.17
CA SER A 33 8.73 28.10 7.41
C SER A 33 7.69 28.74 6.49
N THR A 34 7.76 28.47 5.19
CA THR A 34 6.77 28.91 4.21
C THR A 34 5.98 27.72 3.67
N TRP A 35 4.77 27.97 3.17
CA TRP A 35 3.96 26.99 2.43
C TRP A 35 3.85 27.35 0.96
N TRP A 36 3.46 26.37 0.14
CA TRP A 36 3.55 26.47 -1.32
C TRP A 36 2.70 27.60 -1.91
N ASP A 37 1.58 27.97 -1.28
CA ASP A 37 0.62 28.97 -1.73
C ASP A 37 0.72 30.33 -1.01
N GLU A 38 1.69 30.53 -0.11
CA GLU A 38 1.79 31.74 0.74
C GLU A 38 1.99 33.04 -0.04
N HIS A 39 2.69 32.97 -1.17
CA HIS A 39 3.10 34.13 -1.95
C HIS A 39 2.49 34.15 -3.36
N LEU A 40 1.41 33.40 -3.58
CA LEU A 40 0.70 33.32 -4.86
C LEU A 40 -0.64 34.05 -4.78
N SER A 41 -1.02 34.72 -5.88
CA SER A 41 -2.39 35.20 -6.07
C SER A 41 -3.35 34.04 -6.28
N GLU A 42 -4.65 34.26 -6.04
CA GLU A 42 -5.70 33.24 -6.21
C GLU A 42 -5.70 32.66 -7.64
N ASP A 43 -5.52 33.53 -8.65
CA ASP A 43 -5.41 33.12 -10.05
C ASP A 43 -4.22 32.18 -10.27
N ASN A 44 -3.07 32.50 -9.70
CA ASN A 44 -1.86 31.69 -9.82
C ASN A 44 -2.00 30.35 -9.07
N VAL A 45 -2.67 30.32 -7.92
CA VAL A 45 -2.97 29.08 -7.18
C VAL A 45 -3.84 28.16 -8.04
N SER A 46 -4.88 28.70 -8.67
CA SER A 46 -5.77 27.94 -9.54
C SER A 46 -5.05 27.39 -10.78
N PHE A 47 -4.18 28.20 -11.38
CA PHE A 47 -3.35 27.83 -12.52
C PHE A 47 -2.38 26.71 -12.15
N MET A 48 -1.63 26.86 -11.06
CA MET A 48 -0.68 25.86 -10.58
C MET A 48 -1.34 24.51 -10.30
N ARG A 49 -2.52 24.50 -9.68
CA ARG A 49 -3.27 23.25 -9.43
C ARG A 49 -3.66 22.54 -10.72
N LYS A 50 -4.13 23.29 -11.73
CA LYS A 50 -4.52 22.72 -13.04
C LYS A 50 -3.32 22.16 -13.78
N THR A 51 -2.26 22.96 -13.93
CA THR A 51 -1.04 22.58 -14.65
C THR A 51 -0.39 21.33 -14.04
N VAL A 52 -0.29 21.27 -12.71
CA VAL A 52 0.28 20.12 -12.00
C VAL A 52 -0.61 18.88 -12.17
N MET A 53 -1.94 19.03 -12.15
CA MET A 53 -2.86 17.92 -12.36
C MET A 53 -2.76 17.35 -13.79
N GLU A 54 -2.64 18.22 -14.78
CA GLU A 54 -2.47 17.84 -16.20
C GLU A 54 -1.14 17.14 -16.43
N GLU A 55 -0.04 17.68 -15.89
CA GLU A 55 1.30 17.07 -15.98
C GLU A 55 1.31 15.67 -15.37
N TYR A 56 0.74 15.47 -14.19
CA TYR A 56 0.70 14.14 -13.57
C TYR A 56 -0.25 13.17 -14.25
N LYS A 57 -1.33 13.66 -14.87
CA LYS A 57 -2.21 12.84 -15.70
C LYS A 57 -1.46 12.38 -16.95
N GLN A 58 -0.67 13.25 -17.58
CA GLN A 58 0.20 12.89 -18.70
C GLN A 58 1.24 11.85 -18.27
N LEU A 59 1.99 12.09 -17.20
CA LEU A 59 2.97 11.13 -16.67
C LEU A 59 2.39 9.75 -16.38
N THR A 60 1.16 9.69 -15.86
CA THR A 60 0.47 8.41 -15.62
C THR A 60 0.05 7.75 -16.94
N THR A 61 -0.41 8.53 -17.91
CA THR A 61 -0.85 8.05 -19.23
C THR A 61 0.32 7.49 -20.04
N ASP A 62 1.46 8.18 -20.02
CA ASP A 62 2.68 7.77 -20.72
C ASP A 62 3.19 6.41 -20.22
N LYS A 63 2.92 6.08 -18.96
CA LYS A 63 3.32 4.82 -18.33
C LYS A 63 2.30 3.68 -18.43
N LEU A 64 1.17 3.88 -19.11
CA LEU A 64 0.16 2.82 -19.27
C LEU A 64 0.65 1.65 -20.14
N ASN A 65 1.63 1.88 -21.00
CA ASN A 65 2.07 0.94 -22.03
C ASN A 65 3.50 0.40 -21.77
N PRO A 66 3.70 -0.42 -20.72
CA PRO A 66 5.02 -0.85 -20.30
C PRO A 66 5.70 -1.82 -21.29
N LEU A 67 4.97 -2.49 -22.19
CA LEU A 67 5.57 -3.44 -23.13
C LEU A 67 6.23 -2.73 -24.33
N LYS A 68 5.81 -1.50 -24.64
CA LYS A 68 6.41 -0.67 -25.69
C LYS A 68 7.70 -0.01 -25.21
N ASP A 69 7.79 0.28 -23.91
CA ASP A 69 8.93 0.92 -23.26
C ASP A 69 10.04 -0.10 -22.91
N GLU A 70 10.75 -0.64 -23.90
CA GLU A 70 11.95 -1.52 -23.73
C GLU A 70 11.85 -2.45 -22.49
N PRO A 71 10.98 -3.48 -22.54
CA PRO A 71 10.72 -4.32 -21.39
C PRO A 71 11.97 -5.13 -21.03
N TRP A 72 12.20 -5.30 -19.73
CA TRP A 72 13.23 -6.24 -19.25
C TRP A 72 12.87 -7.68 -19.63
N PRO A 73 13.88 -8.58 -19.72
CA PRO A 73 13.65 -9.99 -20.02
C PRO A 73 12.60 -10.60 -19.08
N ARG A 74 11.67 -11.36 -19.66
CA ARG A 74 10.65 -12.09 -18.91
C ARG A 74 11.12 -13.52 -18.72
N HIS A 75 10.95 -14.00 -17.51
CA HIS A 75 11.23 -15.39 -17.14
C HIS A 75 9.91 -16.12 -16.91
N GLU A 76 9.97 -17.45 -16.93
CA GLU A 76 8.83 -18.30 -16.61
C GLU A 76 8.65 -18.46 -15.09
N TRP A 77 7.47 -18.92 -14.70
CA TRP A 77 7.17 -19.21 -13.31
C TRP A 77 7.89 -20.50 -12.87
N GLU A 78 8.65 -20.40 -11.79
CA GLU A 78 9.25 -21.56 -11.09
C GLU A 78 8.57 -21.75 -9.73
N GLU A 79 8.57 -22.97 -9.18
CA GLU A 79 7.86 -23.31 -7.92
C GLU A 79 8.26 -22.44 -6.72
N ASN A 80 9.53 -22.00 -6.65
CA ASN A 80 10.04 -21.16 -5.56
C ASN A 80 9.97 -19.65 -5.86
N SER A 81 9.33 -19.26 -6.96
CA SER A 81 9.24 -17.87 -7.39
C SER A 81 8.37 -17.03 -6.47
N ARG A 82 8.80 -15.80 -6.22
CA ARG A 82 8.03 -14.80 -5.48
C ARG A 82 7.88 -13.57 -6.36
N ARG A 83 6.67 -13.37 -6.87
CA ARG A 83 6.31 -12.17 -7.64
C ARG A 83 5.96 -10.98 -6.75
N VAL A 84 5.86 -9.82 -7.38
CA VAL A 84 5.46 -8.57 -6.73
C VAL A 84 4.05 -8.67 -6.17
N GLY A 85 3.70 -7.85 -5.18
CA GLY A 85 2.32 -7.68 -4.73
C GLY A 85 1.73 -6.34 -5.15
N LEU A 86 0.54 -6.02 -4.63
CA LEU A 86 -0.17 -4.78 -4.90
C LEU A 86 -0.35 -3.93 -3.64
N VAL A 87 -0.55 -2.63 -3.85
CA VAL A 87 -1.08 -1.73 -2.82
C VAL A 87 -2.47 -1.29 -3.24
N ALA A 88 -3.45 -1.55 -2.38
CA ALA A 88 -4.87 -1.30 -2.66
C ALA A 88 -5.51 -0.44 -1.57
N VAL A 89 -6.67 0.13 -1.86
CA VAL A 89 -7.53 0.89 -0.96
C VAL A 89 -8.69 0.01 -0.51
N LYS A 90 -8.86 -0.15 0.80
CA LYS A 90 -9.98 -0.91 1.36
C LYS A 90 -11.28 -0.10 1.24
N LEU A 91 -12.19 -0.45 0.33
CA LEU A 91 -13.44 0.29 0.16
C LEU A 91 -14.45 -0.05 1.27
N GLY A 92 -14.79 -1.33 1.39
CA GLY A 92 -15.88 -1.79 2.23
C GLY A 92 -16.00 -3.30 2.24
N MET A 93 -17.12 -3.79 2.75
CA MET A 93 -17.44 -5.22 2.81
C MET A 93 -18.81 -5.47 2.20
N MET A 94 -18.98 -6.61 1.57
CA MET A 94 -20.25 -7.06 1.00
C MET A 94 -20.41 -8.57 1.17
N PRO A 95 -21.64 -9.10 1.21
CA PRO A 95 -21.87 -10.54 1.16
C PRO A 95 -21.70 -11.07 -0.28
N VAL A 96 -21.26 -12.32 -0.39
CA VAL A 96 -21.30 -13.14 -1.60
C VAL A 96 -21.84 -14.51 -1.25
N TRP A 97 -22.44 -15.17 -2.22
CA TRP A 97 -23.01 -16.51 -2.06
C TRP A 97 -22.23 -17.50 -2.92
N THR A 98 -21.99 -18.69 -2.37
CA THR A 98 -21.45 -19.81 -3.15
C THR A 98 -22.58 -20.50 -3.89
N LYS A 99 -22.22 -21.32 -4.87
CA LYS A 99 -23.18 -22.21 -5.56
C LYS A 99 -23.82 -23.24 -4.62
N THR A 100 -23.21 -23.52 -3.47
CA THR A 100 -23.76 -24.40 -2.42
C THR A 100 -24.79 -23.71 -1.52
N GLY A 101 -25.04 -22.40 -1.70
CA GLY A 101 -25.95 -21.63 -0.85
C GLY A 101 -25.30 -21.10 0.44
N GLU A 102 -23.98 -21.24 0.62
CA GLU A 102 -23.29 -20.67 1.78
C GLU A 102 -23.04 -19.17 1.60
N LYS A 103 -23.20 -18.43 2.70
CA LYS A 103 -22.91 -17.00 2.75
C LYS A 103 -21.47 -16.76 3.19
N HIS A 104 -20.69 -16.09 2.34
CA HIS A 104 -19.39 -15.54 2.70
C HIS A 104 -19.42 -14.01 2.72
N VAL A 105 -18.60 -13.41 3.57
CA VAL A 105 -18.42 -11.95 3.60
C VAL A 105 -17.08 -11.63 3.00
N VAL A 106 -17.05 -10.71 2.03
CA VAL A 106 -15.83 -10.30 1.33
C VAL A 106 -15.53 -8.83 1.57
N THR A 107 -14.25 -8.48 1.54
CA THR A 107 -13.75 -7.11 1.55
C THR A 107 -13.35 -6.70 0.13
N MET A 108 -13.83 -5.53 -0.32
CA MET A 108 -13.46 -4.93 -1.60
C MET A 108 -12.17 -4.11 -1.46
N LEU A 109 -11.16 -4.44 -2.25
CA LEU A 109 -9.86 -3.76 -2.29
C LEU A 109 -9.63 -3.19 -3.69
N GLN A 110 -9.64 -1.87 -3.82
CA GLN A 110 -9.43 -1.19 -5.10
C GLN A 110 -7.97 -0.85 -5.32
N VAL A 111 -7.41 -1.23 -6.47
CA VAL A 111 -6.06 -0.87 -6.88
C VAL A 111 -6.13 0.47 -7.61
N GLN A 112 -5.55 1.51 -7.00
CA GLN A 112 -5.55 2.87 -7.54
C GLN A 112 -4.11 3.30 -7.85
N ASP A 113 -3.82 3.58 -9.12
CA ASP A 113 -2.53 4.08 -9.61
C ASP A 113 -1.32 3.36 -9.01
N CYS A 114 -1.35 2.02 -8.98
CA CYS A 114 -0.29 1.20 -8.41
C CYS A 114 0.84 1.01 -9.42
N HIS A 115 2.06 1.42 -9.07
CA HIS A 115 3.22 1.35 -9.95
C HIS A 115 4.47 0.87 -9.21
N VAL A 116 5.36 0.20 -9.92
CA VAL A 116 6.72 -0.08 -9.44
C VAL A 116 7.54 1.22 -9.52
N ILE A 117 8.20 1.61 -8.44
CA ILE A 117 8.92 2.89 -8.34
C ILE A 117 10.42 2.68 -8.42
N LYS A 118 10.93 1.68 -7.71
CA LYS A 118 12.37 1.41 -7.65
C LYS A 118 12.61 -0.09 -7.51
N TYR A 119 13.62 -0.58 -8.21
CA TYR A 119 14.21 -1.89 -8.01
C TYR A 119 15.45 -1.75 -7.11
N LEU A 120 15.59 -2.67 -6.16
CA LEU A 120 16.76 -2.84 -5.31
C LEU A 120 17.34 -4.22 -5.59
N SER A 121 18.64 -4.26 -5.88
CA SER A 121 19.36 -5.52 -6.06
C SER A 121 19.44 -6.31 -4.74
N LYS A 122 19.83 -7.57 -4.82
CA LYS A 122 20.00 -8.44 -3.64
C LYS A 122 20.96 -7.84 -2.62
N ASP A 123 22.05 -7.23 -3.10
CA ASP A 123 23.11 -6.65 -2.26
C ASP A 123 22.68 -5.33 -1.62
N GLU A 124 21.88 -4.53 -2.32
CA GLU A 124 21.36 -3.25 -1.80
C GLU A 124 20.23 -3.40 -0.76
N ASN A 125 19.57 -4.57 -0.73
CA ASN A 125 18.43 -4.82 0.16
C ASN A 125 18.85 -5.49 1.47
N ASP A 126 18.74 -6.83 1.55
CA ASP A 126 18.98 -7.62 2.77
C ASP A 126 20.03 -8.73 2.54
N GLY A 127 20.70 -8.74 1.38
CA GLY A 127 21.64 -9.80 0.97
C GLY A 127 20.98 -11.15 0.66
N ARG A 128 19.65 -11.30 0.86
CA ARG A 128 18.91 -12.56 0.66
C ARG A 128 18.05 -12.58 -0.58
N SER A 129 17.30 -11.52 -0.81
CA SER A 129 16.37 -11.38 -1.95
C SER A 129 16.42 -9.96 -2.51
N ALA A 130 16.19 -9.84 -3.81
CA ALA A 130 15.90 -8.56 -4.44
C ALA A 130 14.57 -7.99 -3.91
N ALA A 131 14.38 -6.68 -4.08
CA ALA A 131 13.18 -6.00 -3.63
C ALA A 131 12.65 -5.00 -4.66
N LEU A 132 11.33 -4.95 -4.77
CA LEU A 132 10.61 -3.94 -5.54
C LEU A 132 9.87 -3.01 -4.59
N ILE A 133 10.10 -1.71 -4.75
CA ILE A 133 9.34 -0.66 -4.07
C ILE A 133 8.14 -0.32 -4.94
N VAL A 134 6.95 -0.54 -4.40
CA VAL A 134 5.68 -0.27 -5.07
C VAL A 134 4.95 0.84 -4.33
N GLY A 135 4.34 1.76 -5.07
CA GLY A 135 3.51 2.81 -4.52
C GLY A 135 2.13 2.85 -5.16
N ALA A 136 1.14 3.30 -4.40
CA ALA A 136 -0.23 3.50 -4.87
C ALA A 136 -0.86 4.76 -4.28
N LYS A 137 -1.95 5.17 -4.93
CA LYS A 137 -2.73 6.39 -4.66
C LYS A 137 -1.90 7.68 -4.83
N ASN A 138 -2.22 8.45 -5.85
CA ASN A 138 -1.56 9.74 -6.11
C ASN A 138 -1.85 10.73 -4.97
N VAL A 139 -0.85 11.53 -4.62
CA VAL A 139 -0.97 12.62 -3.65
C VAL A 139 -0.44 13.91 -4.25
N SER A 140 -0.81 15.03 -3.64
CA SER A 140 -0.26 16.33 -4.02
C SER A 140 1.26 16.37 -3.78
N PRO A 141 2.05 16.91 -4.73
CA PRO A 141 3.50 17.09 -4.54
C PRO A 141 3.85 18.16 -3.52
N PHE A 142 2.95 19.12 -3.27
CA PHE A 142 3.23 20.32 -2.49
C PHE A 142 3.50 20.04 -1.00
N TYR A 143 3.07 18.88 -0.50
CA TYR A 143 3.22 18.48 0.91
C TYR A 143 4.26 17.37 1.08
N ARG A 144 5.20 17.24 0.14
CA ARG A 144 6.25 16.23 0.15
C ARG A 144 7.63 16.87 0.25
N SER A 145 8.55 16.19 0.91
CA SER A 145 9.95 16.62 0.95
C SER A 145 10.60 16.46 -0.42
N GLU A 146 11.55 17.32 -0.73
CA GLU A 146 12.28 17.27 -2.01
C GLU A 146 12.97 15.93 -2.24
N GLU A 147 13.60 15.36 -1.20
CA GLU A 147 14.21 14.03 -1.24
C GLU A 147 13.21 12.93 -1.63
N SER A 148 11.99 13.00 -1.10
CA SER A 148 10.96 12.02 -1.45
C SER A 148 10.50 12.20 -2.90
N MET A 149 10.50 13.43 -3.41
CA MET A 149 10.12 13.75 -4.78
C MET A 149 11.15 13.23 -5.80
N ASP A 150 12.44 13.24 -5.47
CA ASP A 150 13.50 12.77 -6.37
C ASP A 150 13.34 11.29 -6.73
N ILE A 151 12.88 10.47 -5.80
CA ILE A 151 12.57 9.04 -6.06
C ILE A 151 11.49 8.91 -7.14
N PHE A 152 10.46 9.76 -7.10
CA PHE A 152 9.35 9.73 -8.07
C PHE A 152 9.75 10.36 -9.42
N ARG A 153 10.57 11.42 -9.40
CA ARG A 153 11.13 12.04 -10.62
C ARG A 153 12.01 11.05 -11.39
N ASN A 154 12.85 10.29 -10.70
CA ASN A 154 13.69 9.25 -11.32
C ASN A 154 12.86 8.13 -11.95
N ALA A 155 11.69 7.83 -11.38
CA ALA A 155 10.75 6.84 -11.93
C ALA A 155 9.81 7.41 -13.02
N GLY A 156 9.77 8.75 -13.18
CA GLY A 156 8.84 9.42 -14.09
C GLY A 156 7.37 9.30 -13.66
N LEU A 157 7.09 9.27 -12.35
CA LEU A 157 5.75 9.04 -11.81
C LEU A 157 5.30 10.17 -10.87
N PRO A 158 3.98 10.37 -10.69
CA PRO A 158 3.45 11.20 -9.61
C PRO A 158 3.82 10.65 -8.23
N PRO A 159 3.94 11.52 -7.20
CA PRO A 159 4.17 11.07 -5.84
C PRO A 159 3.00 10.24 -5.31
N LYS A 160 3.32 9.13 -4.66
CA LYS A 160 2.34 8.16 -4.12
C LYS A 160 2.16 8.34 -2.62
N GLN A 161 0.97 7.99 -2.09
CA GLN A 161 0.67 8.16 -0.65
C GLN A 161 1.50 7.21 0.21
N LYS A 162 1.53 5.93 -0.16
CA LYS A 162 2.19 4.86 0.58
C LYS A 162 3.14 4.13 -0.35
N LEU A 163 4.37 3.94 0.14
CA LEU A 163 5.38 3.08 -0.45
C LEU A 163 5.47 1.80 0.36
N THR A 164 5.55 0.66 -0.32
CA THR A 164 5.77 -0.64 0.32
C THR A 164 6.77 -1.46 -0.46
N THR A 165 7.67 -2.09 0.26
CA THR A 165 8.67 -3.01 -0.30
C THR A 165 8.09 -4.42 -0.39
N PHE A 166 8.31 -5.07 -1.54
CA PHE A 166 8.02 -6.48 -1.77
C PHE A 166 9.32 -7.22 -2.06
N ASN A 167 9.56 -8.30 -1.33
CA ASN A 167 10.71 -9.16 -1.58
C ASN A 167 10.35 -10.08 -2.73
N VAL A 168 11.17 -10.05 -3.78
CA VAL A 168 10.94 -10.79 -5.02
C VAL A 168 12.12 -11.68 -5.36
N THR A 169 11.87 -12.72 -6.14
CA THR A 169 12.92 -13.56 -6.73
C THR A 169 13.48 -12.90 -7.99
N ASN A 170 14.69 -13.31 -8.39
CA ASN A 170 15.40 -12.68 -9.51
C ASN A 170 14.67 -12.85 -10.86
N ASN A 171 13.89 -13.92 -11.02
CA ASN A 171 13.07 -14.15 -12.21
C ASN A 171 11.80 -13.28 -12.25
N ALA A 172 11.40 -12.67 -11.13
CA ALA A 172 10.16 -11.90 -11.01
C ALA A 172 10.39 -10.37 -10.99
N ILE A 173 11.53 -9.93 -11.51
CA ILE A 173 11.91 -8.52 -11.53
C ILE A 173 11.10 -7.78 -12.60
N ILE A 174 10.62 -6.59 -12.23
CA ILE A 174 9.82 -5.72 -13.12
C ILE A 174 10.52 -4.37 -13.21
N LYS A 175 10.51 -3.78 -14.42
CA LYS A 175 11.08 -2.46 -14.68
C LYS A 175 10.38 -1.39 -13.83
N PRO A 176 11.12 -0.44 -13.22
CA PRO A 176 10.51 0.74 -12.60
C PRO A 176 9.66 1.54 -13.59
N GLY A 177 8.53 2.06 -13.14
CA GLY A 177 7.55 2.77 -13.97
C GLY A 177 6.38 1.89 -14.42
N THR A 178 6.50 0.55 -14.36
CA THR A 178 5.43 -0.36 -14.80
C THR A 178 4.17 -0.26 -13.93
N PRO A 179 2.98 -0.10 -14.53
CA PRO A 179 1.69 -0.10 -13.83
C PRO A 179 1.30 -1.52 -13.42
N LEU A 180 0.63 -1.63 -12.28
CA LEU A 180 0.12 -2.88 -11.73
C LEU A 180 -1.40 -2.80 -11.55
N TYR A 181 -2.10 -3.78 -12.11
CA TYR A 181 -3.56 -3.85 -12.14
C TYR A 181 -4.10 -4.92 -11.19
N ALA A 182 -5.41 -4.89 -10.91
CA ALA A 182 -6.05 -5.91 -10.07
C ALA A 182 -5.98 -7.32 -10.69
N ALA A 183 -5.99 -7.42 -12.03
CA ALA A 183 -5.83 -8.66 -12.77
C ALA A 183 -4.47 -9.36 -12.56
N HIS A 184 -3.55 -8.75 -11.82
CA HIS A 184 -2.38 -9.43 -11.26
C HIS A 184 -2.78 -10.66 -10.41
N PHE A 185 -3.91 -10.60 -9.69
CA PHE A 185 -4.47 -11.77 -9.00
C PHE A 185 -5.59 -12.40 -9.83
N ARG A 186 -5.73 -13.71 -9.73
CA ARG A 186 -6.84 -14.47 -10.34
C ARG A 186 -7.80 -14.98 -9.26
N PRO A 187 -9.10 -15.13 -9.56
CA PRO A 187 -10.03 -15.78 -8.64
C PRO A 187 -9.56 -17.19 -8.25
N GLY A 188 -9.89 -17.64 -7.05
CA GLY A 188 -9.43 -18.92 -6.49
C GLY A 188 -8.08 -18.85 -5.76
N GLN A 189 -7.23 -17.86 -6.07
CA GLN A 189 -5.95 -17.66 -5.41
C GLN A 189 -6.09 -17.25 -3.95
N VAL A 190 -5.03 -17.49 -3.17
CA VAL A 190 -4.94 -17.13 -1.76
C VAL A 190 -3.88 -16.05 -1.55
N VAL A 191 -4.28 -14.98 -0.87
CA VAL A 191 -3.48 -13.79 -0.61
C VAL A 191 -3.35 -13.50 0.88
N ASP A 192 -2.27 -12.81 1.24
CA ASP A 192 -2.07 -12.23 2.56
C ASP A 192 -2.20 -10.70 2.47
N VAL A 193 -2.91 -10.11 3.43
CA VAL A 193 -3.18 -8.67 3.44
C VAL A 193 -2.65 -8.03 4.71
N THR A 194 -1.73 -7.08 4.57
CA THR A 194 -1.12 -6.34 5.67
C THR A 194 -1.59 -4.88 5.68
N ALA A 195 -2.07 -4.40 6.83
CA ALA A 195 -2.47 -3.01 7.01
C ALA A 195 -2.33 -2.55 8.46
N LYS A 196 -2.38 -1.22 8.67
CA LYS A 196 -2.48 -0.67 10.03
C LYS A 196 -3.88 -0.94 10.58
N THR A 197 -3.93 -1.57 11.75
CA THR A 197 -5.16 -1.80 12.51
C THR A 197 -5.76 -0.48 13.00
N ILE A 198 -7.08 -0.47 13.24
CA ILE A 198 -7.78 0.69 13.81
C ILE A 198 -7.18 1.03 15.17
N GLY A 199 -6.69 2.25 15.32
CA GLY A 199 -6.17 2.76 16.59
C GLY A 199 -7.31 2.98 17.58
N LYS A 200 -7.20 2.39 18.77
CA LYS A 200 -8.15 2.59 19.87
C LYS A 200 -7.59 3.50 20.97
N GLY A 201 -6.45 4.15 20.76
CA GLY A 201 -5.79 4.99 21.77
C GLY A 201 -5.27 4.19 22.96
N PHE A 202 -5.13 4.83 24.13
CA PHE A 202 -4.77 4.16 25.37
C PHE A 202 -5.97 3.37 25.92
N GLN A 203 -5.80 2.06 26.14
CA GLN A 203 -6.88 1.17 26.57
C GLN A 203 -6.52 0.42 27.85
N GLY A 204 -7.53 0.21 28.68
CA GLY A 204 -7.44 -0.61 29.89
C GLY A 204 -7.27 -2.10 29.59
N VAL A 205 -6.91 -2.88 30.61
CA VAL A 205 -6.57 -4.30 30.46
C VAL A 205 -7.72 -5.19 29.97
N MET A 206 -8.96 -4.87 30.33
CA MET A 206 -10.12 -5.63 29.87
C MET A 206 -10.28 -5.55 28.35
N LYS A 207 -10.20 -4.34 27.76
CA LYS A 207 -10.36 -4.15 26.32
C LYS A 207 -9.11 -4.52 25.53
N ARG A 208 -7.91 -4.27 26.09
CA ARG A 208 -6.63 -4.54 25.42
C ARG A 208 -6.27 -6.02 25.40
N TRP A 209 -6.54 -6.73 26.50
CA TRP A 209 -6.08 -8.10 26.72
C TRP A 209 -7.18 -9.12 27.02
N GLY A 210 -8.44 -8.70 27.12
CA GLY A 210 -9.56 -9.60 27.41
C GLY A 210 -9.64 -10.05 28.88
N PHE A 211 -9.10 -9.28 29.84
CA PHE A 211 -9.22 -9.61 31.26
C PHE A 211 -10.68 -9.53 31.71
N SER A 212 -11.12 -10.47 32.56
CA SER A 212 -12.49 -10.55 33.09
C SER A 212 -12.86 -9.39 34.03
N GLY A 213 -11.87 -8.80 34.72
CA GLY A 213 -12.10 -7.74 35.72
C GLY A 213 -12.45 -8.33 37.09
N GLN A 214 -13.19 -7.55 37.89
CA GLN A 214 -13.67 -7.94 39.22
C GLN A 214 -15.20 -7.86 39.26
N PRO A 215 -15.89 -8.61 40.15
CA PRO A 215 -17.34 -8.57 40.25
C PRO A 215 -17.88 -7.15 40.51
N ALA A 216 -19.14 -6.93 40.12
CA ALA A 216 -19.81 -5.64 40.29
C ALA A 216 -20.34 -5.44 41.71
N SER A 217 -20.78 -6.51 42.38
CA SER A 217 -21.40 -6.52 43.71
C SER A 217 -20.52 -7.23 44.76
N HIS A 218 -21.09 -7.53 45.93
CA HIS A 218 -20.44 -8.23 47.05
C HIS A 218 -19.22 -7.50 47.62
N GLY A 219 -19.36 -6.19 47.88
CA GLY A 219 -18.36 -5.39 48.62
C GLY A 219 -17.17 -4.91 47.80
N GLN A 220 -17.15 -5.18 46.48
CA GLN A 220 -16.05 -4.75 45.64
C GLN A 220 -16.01 -3.22 45.48
N THR A 221 -14.94 -2.59 45.96
CA THR A 221 -14.83 -1.13 46.00
C THR A 221 -13.77 -0.62 45.02
N LYS A 222 -14.19 0.12 43.97
CA LYS A 222 -13.30 0.83 43.00
C LYS A 222 -12.32 -0.05 42.19
N THR A 223 -12.50 -1.37 42.11
CA THR A 223 -11.56 -2.27 41.42
C THR A 223 -12.13 -3.03 40.22
N HIS A 224 -13.38 -2.78 39.82
CA HIS A 224 -14.11 -3.54 38.78
C HIS A 224 -13.32 -3.79 37.48
N ARG A 225 -12.44 -2.85 37.08
CA ARG A 225 -11.69 -2.89 35.80
C ARG A 225 -10.17 -2.92 35.96
N ARG A 226 -9.66 -3.17 37.17
CA ARG A 226 -8.22 -3.21 37.46
C ARG A 226 -7.59 -4.55 37.04
N PRO A 227 -6.27 -4.59 36.77
CA PRO A 227 -5.58 -5.81 36.35
C PRO A 227 -5.43 -6.90 37.42
N GLY A 228 -5.69 -6.60 38.69
CA GLY A 228 -5.39 -7.53 39.79
C GLY A 228 -3.88 -7.64 40.04
N ALA A 229 -3.43 -8.82 40.47
CA ALA A 229 -2.03 -9.07 40.80
C ALA A 229 -1.11 -9.01 39.56
N LEU A 230 0.01 -8.31 39.69
CA LEU A 230 0.96 -8.09 38.59
C LEU A 230 2.12 -9.10 38.56
N GLY A 231 2.40 -9.77 39.68
CA GLY A 231 3.49 -10.73 39.83
C GLY A 231 3.45 -11.44 41.20
N PRO A 232 4.42 -12.33 41.47
CA PRO A 232 4.44 -13.19 42.65
C PRO A 232 4.76 -12.49 43.99
N GLY A 233 4.90 -11.16 44.03
CA GLY A 233 5.10 -10.39 45.27
C GLY A 233 6.51 -10.51 45.87
N GLY A 234 6.93 -11.73 46.23
CA GLY A 234 8.18 -12.06 46.93
C GLY A 234 9.40 -12.20 46.00
N ASP A 235 9.78 -13.42 45.61
CA ASP A 235 10.90 -13.68 44.69
C ASP A 235 10.34 -13.90 43.27
N PRO A 236 10.77 -13.18 42.21
CA PRO A 236 11.89 -12.24 42.06
C PRO A 236 11.56 -10.74 42.23
N ALA A 237 10.56 -10.38 43.05
CA ALA A 237 10.17 -9.00 43.42
C ALA A 237 10.00 -8.02 42.25
N LYS A 238 9.72 -8.53 41.04
CA LYS A 238 9.65 -7.72 39.82
C LYS A 238 8.48 -8.10 38.95
N VAL A 239 8.08 -7.16 38.11
CA VAL A 239 7.16 -7.44 37.01
C VAL A 239 7.96 -8.07 35.86
N PHE A 240 7.55 -9.26 35.43
CA PHE A 240 8.17 -9.93 34.28
C PHE A 240 8.03 -9.08 33.01
N LYS A 241 9.09 -9.04 32.20
CA LYS A 241 9.09 -8.37 30.89
C LYS A 241 7.99 -8.98 30.01
N GLY A 242 7.22 -8.13 29.31
CA GLY A 242 6.09 -8.57 28.49
C GLY A 242 4.79 -8.83 29.26
N LYS A 243 4.73 -8.57 30.57
CA LYS A 243 3.47 -8.65 31.34
C LYS A 243 2.38 -7.76 30.71
N LYS A 244 1.19 -8.33 30.55
CA LYS A 244 0.01 -7.65 30.00
C LYS A 244 -0.44 -6.50 30.90
N MET A 245 -0.29 -5.27 30.41
CA MET A 245 -0.58 -4.02 31.12
C MET A 245 -1.44 -3.07 30.25
N PRO A 246 -2.14 -2.07 30.83
CA PRO A 246 -2.87 -1.08 30.04
C PRO A 246 -1.91 -0.29 29.13
N GLY A 247 -2.41 0.26 28.02
CA GLY A 247 -1.58 0.99 27.08
C GLY A 247 -2.19 1.13 25.69
N LYS A 248 -1.41 1.65 24.75
CA LYS A 248 -1.86 1.89 23.37
C LYS A 248 -2.28 0.57 22.70
N MET A 249 -3.48 0.57 22.12
CA MET A 249 -4.05 -0.57 21.40
C MET A 249 -4.35 -0.19 19.95
N GLY A 250 -3.98 -1.06 19.01
CA GLY A 250 -4.14 -0.83 17.57
C GLY A 250 -3.14 0.17 17.00
N ASN A 251 -3.38 0.66 15.78
CA ASN A 251 -2.45 1.49 15.00
C ASN A 251 -1.06 0.83 14.80
N ILE A 252 -1.06 -0.50 14.77
CA ILE A 252 0.09 -1.34 14.44
C ILE A 252 -0.21 -2.09 13.14
N TYR A 253 0.84 -2.44 12.39
CA TYR A 253 0.68 -3.29 11.22
C TYR A 253 0.32 -4.71 11.67
N ASN A 254 -0.73 -5.26 11.09
CA ASN A 254 -1.09 -6.66 11.24
C ASN A 254 -1.36 -7.27 9.86
N THR A 255 -1.14 -8.56 9.75
CA THR A 255 -1.34 -9.32 8.51
C THR A 255 -2.43 -10.36 8.73
N ALA A 256 -3.45 -10.33 7.89
CA ALA A 256 -4.40 -11.43 7.76
C ALA A 256 -3.87 -12.37 6.69
N PHE A 257 -3.68 -13.65 7.05
CA PHE A 257 -3.11 -14.67 6.19
C PHE A 257 -4.19 -15.58 5.62
N GLY A 258 -3.95 -16.14 4.43
CA GLY A 258 -4.79 -17.21 3.90
C GLY A 258 -6.17 -16.76 3.39
N LEU A 259 -6.27 -15.54 2.85
CA LEU A 259 -7.55 -15.02 2.36
C LEU A 259 -7.75 -15.38 0.88
N LYS A 260 -8.84 -16.09 0.56
CA LYS A 260 -9.19 -16.45 -0.82
C LYS A 260 -9.69 -15.23 -1.61
N VAL A 261 -9.33 -15.13 -2.89
CA VAL A 261 -9.89 -14.15 -3.84
C VAL A 261 -11.11 -14.77 -4.52
N TRP A 262 -12.27 -14.13 -4.37
CA TRP A 262 -13.54 -14.62 -4.90
C TRP A 262 -13.88 -14.08 -6.28
N ARG A 263 -13.58 -12.80 -6.50
CA ARG A 263 -13.88 -12.07 -7.73
C ARG A 263 -12.79 -11.04 -7.99
N VAL A 264 -12.52 -10.77 -9.26
CA VAL A 264 -11.65 -9.69 -9.71
C VAL A 264 -12.38 -8.89 -10.79
N ASN A 265 -12.57 -7.60 -10.55
CA ASN A 265 -13.15 -6.68 -11.54
C ASN A 265 -12.02 -5.92 -12.26
N THR A 266 -11.95 -6.07 -13.57
CA THR A 266 -10.88 -5.53 -14.42
C THR A 266 -11.07 -4.04 -14.72
N LYS A 267 -12.32 -3.61 -14.93
CA LYS A 267 -12.68 -2.22 -15.26
C LYS A 267 -12.39 -1.23 -14.13
N TYR A 268 -12.82 -1.54 -12.91
CA TYR A 268 -12.64 -0.70 -11.74
C TYR A 268 -11.40 -1.06 -10.92
N ASN A 269 -10.66 -2.09 -11.33
CA ASN A 269 -9.50 -2.63 -10.64
C ASN A 269 -9.80 -3.01 -9.18
N VAL A 270 -10.84 -3.82 -8.94
CA VAL A 270 -11.28 -4.21 -7.60
C VAL A 270 -11.08 -5.70 -7.36
N LEU A 271 -10.43 -6.03 -6.24
CA LEU A 271 -10.28 -7.38 -5.73
C LEU A 271 -11.32 -7.64 -4.63
N TYR A 272 -11.99 -8.78 -4.69
CA TYR A 272 -12.93 -9.23 -3.67
C TYR A 272 -12.28 -10.35 -2.85
N VAL A 273 -11.80 -9.99 -1.66
CA VAL A 273 -11.02 -10.89 -0.80
C VAL A 273 -11.89 -11.42 0.34
N ASN A 274 -11.78 -12.70 0.65
CA ASN A 274 -12.55 -13.35 1.70
C ASN A 274 -12.32 -12.72 3.09
N GLY A 275 -13.38 -12.64 3.88
CA GLY A 275 -13.34 -12.21 5.27
C GLY A 275 -13.01 -10.74 5.47
N SER A 276 -12.53 -10.43 6.68
CA SER A 276 -12.19 -9.07 7.11
C SER A 276 -10.71 -8.76 6.95
N VAL A 277 -10.39 -7.62 6.36
CA VAL A 277 -9.03 -7.09 6.27
C VAL A 277 -8.76 -6.09 7.40
N PRO A 278 -7.56 -6.06 8.01
CA PRO A 278 -7.21 -5.07 9.03
C PRO A 278 -7.31 -3.62 8.51
N GLY A 279 -7.70 -2.70 9.39
CA GLY A 279 -7.76 -1.25 9.11
C GLY A 279 -9.16 -0.70 8.82
N HIS A 280 -9.27 0.63 8.84
CA HIS A 280 -10.52 1.36 8.60
C HIS A 280 -10.88 1.39 7.09
N ARG A 281 -12.10 1.81 6.76
CA ARG A 281 -12.51 2.05 5.36
C ARG A 281 -11.67 3.17 4.75
N ASN A 282 -11.32 3.07 3.47
CA ASN A 282 -10.42 3.93 2.70
C ASN A 282 -8.94 3.93 3.15
N CYS A 283 -8.51 2.93 3.93
CA CYS A 283 -7.09 2.77 4.27
C CYS A 283 -6.32 2.06 3.15
N LEU A 284 -5.00 2.32 3.07
CA LEU A 284 -4.10 1.66 2.14
C LEU A 284 -3.57 0.34 2.72
N VAL A 285 -3.78 -0.74 1.99
CA VAL A 285 -3.42 -2.11 2.37
C VAL A 285 -2.37 -2.67 1.41
N LYS A 286 -1.48 -3.52 1.92
CA LYS A 286 -0.48 -4.27 1.14
C LYS A 286 -1.05 -5.66 0.89
N VAL A 287 -1.17 -6.07 -0.36
CA VAL A 287 -1.65 -7.39 -0.77
C VAL A 287 -0.51 -8.13 -1.45
N ARG A 288 -0.29 -9.39 -1.10
CA ARG A 288 0.71 -10.26 -1.72
C ARG A 288 0.20 -11.70 -1.76
N ASP A 289 0.83 -12.53 -2.58
CA ASP A 289 0.61 -13.97 -2.52
C ASP A 289 0.88 -14.49 -1.10
N THR A 290 0.16 -15.55 -0.73
CA THR A 290 0.27 -16.13 0.61
C THR A 290 1.63 -16.76 0.85
N ILE A 291 2.15 -16.66 2.08
CA ILE A 291 3.37 -17.38 2.50
C ILE A 291 3.06 -18.74 3.15
N LEU A 292 1.78 -19.08 3.32
CA LEU A 292 1.38 -20.30 4.02
C LEU A 292 1.69 -21.55 3.16
N PRO A 293 2.58 -22.47 3.60
CA PRO A 293 3.04 -23.57 2.76
C PRO A 293 1.92 -24.47 2.22
N ARG A 294 0.88 -24.70 3.05
CA ARG A 294 -0.27 -25.54 2.68
C ARG A 294 -1.15 -24.93 1.57
N LEU A 295 -1.11 -23.62 1.40
CA LEU A 295 -1.96 -22.88 0.47
C LEU A 295 -1.22 -22.39 -0.77
N LEU A 296 0.12 -22.51 -0.82
CA LEU A 296 0.91 -22.17 -2.00
C LEU A 296 0.46 -22.92 -3.26
N LYS A 297 0.14 -24.21 -3.12
CA LYS A 297 -0.36 -25.06 -4.21
C LYS A 297 -1.72 -24.63 -4.78
N LYS A 298 -2.42 -23.69 -4.14
CA LYS A 298 -3.67 -23.11 -4.68
C LYS A 298 -3.40 -21.96 -5.64
N ASN A 299 -2.16 -21.47 -5.69
CA ASN A 299 -1.74 -20.40 -6.58
C ASN A 299 -0.96 -20.98 -7.76
N ASN A 300 -1.54 -21.96 -8.48
CA ASN A 300 -0.92 -22.51 -9.68
C ASN A 300 -1.04 -21.50 -10.83
N ASP A 301 0.05 -21.31 -11.56
CA ASP A 301 0.18 -20.47 -12.77
C ASP A 301 -0.42 -19.05 -12.70
N PRO A 302 -0.02 -18.24 -11.70
CA PRO A 302 -0.36 -16.83 -11.70
C PRO A 302 0.23 -16.11 -12.94
N PRO A 303 -0.37 -15.00 -13.41
CA PRO A 303 0.27 -14.15 -14.41
C PRO A 303 1.62 -13.66 -13.85
N PHE A 304 2.68 -13.95 -14.59
CA PHE A 304 4.06 -13.77 -14.17
C PHE A 304 4.85 -13.02 -15.26
N PRO A 305 5.71 -12.03 -14.89
CA PRO A 305 5.94 -11.48 -13.54
C PRO A 305 4.77 -10.63 -13.00
N THR A 306 3.91 -10.14 -13.89
CA THR A 306 2.64 -9.47 -13.59
C THR A 306 1.69 -9.60 -14.78
N PHE A 307 0.44 -9.18 -14.64
CA PHE A 307 -0.49 -9.04 -15.76
C PHE A 307 -0.19 -7.76 -16.57
N PHE A 308 -0.14 -7.89 -17.91
CA PHE A 308 0.03 -6.79 -18.85
C PHE A 308 -1.21 -6.67 -19.74
N ALA A 309 -1.88 -5.51 -19.73
CA ALA A 309 -3.10 -5.30 -20.49
C ALA A 309 -2.88 -5.30 -22.02
N GLU A 310 -1.67 -4.98 -22.49
CA GLU A 310 -1.33 -4.90 -23.92
C GLU A 310 -1.10 -6.28 -24.58
N GLY A 311 -1.02 -7.37 -23.79
CA GLY A 311 -0.57 -8.70 -24.25
C GLY A 311 -1.55 -9.48 -25.14
N GLY A 312 -2.69 -8.89 -25.53
CA GLY A 312 -3.60 -9.45 -26.54
C GLY A 312 -4.84 -10.18 -26.01
N GLU A 313 -4.94 -10.44 -24.70
CA GLU A 313 -6.14 -11.04 -24.09
C GLU A 313 -6.98 -9.98 -23.37
N GLU A 314 -8.07 -9.55 -24.00
CA GLU A 314 -9.10 -8.76 -23.31
C GLU A 314 -9.82 -9.66 -22.32
N LEU A 315 -9.60 -9.40 -21.03
CA LEU A 315 -10.30 -10.10 -19.96
C LEU A 315 -11.74 -9.58 -19.84
N PRO A 316 -12.70 -10.44 -19.45
CA PRO A 316 -14.05 -10.00 -19.14
C PRO A 316 -14.04 -8.96 -18.00
N GLU A 317 -15.13 -8.19 -17.89
CA GLU A 317 -15.27 -7.15 -16.86
C GLU A 317 -15.12 -7.72 -15.44
N ASP A 318 -15.66 -8.92 -15.23
CA ASP A 318 -15.58 -9.64 -13.97
C ASP A 318 -15.10 -11.08 -14.18
N LEU A 319 -14.09 -11.45 -13.39
CA LEU A 319 -13.61 -12.81 -13.24
C LEU A 319 -14.14 -13.36 -11.91
N TYR A 320 -14.89 -14.46 -11.95
CA TYR A 320 -15.46 -15.12 -10.77
C TYR A 320 -14.70 -16.41 -10.46
N ALA A 321 -14.62 -16.79 -9.18
CA ALA A 321 -14.19 -18.12 -8.78
C ALA A 321 -15.25 -19.15 -9.15
N GLU A 322 -14.84 -20.38 -9.48
CA GLU A 322 -15.73 -21.45 -9.96
C GLU A 322 -16.89 -21.76 -9.00
N ASP A 323 -16.64 -21.64 -7.71
CA ASP A 323 -17.57 -21.93 -6.62
C ASP A 323 -18.43 -20.73 -6.20
N MET A 324 -18.20 -19.54 -6.77
CA MET A 324 -19.00 -18.34 -6.53
C MET A 324 -20.23 -18.31 -7.45
N PHE A 325 -21.38 -17.95 -6.90
CA PHE A 325 -22.58 -17.68 -7.68
C PHE A 325 -22.45 -16.36 -8.44
N GLN A 326 -22.74 -16.37 -9.75
CA GLN A 326 -22.67 -15.14 -10.56
C GLN A 326 -24.01 -14.39 -10.53
N PRO A 327 -23.99 -13.05 -10.40
CA PRO A 327 -25.21 -12.26 -10.52
C PRO A 327 -25.86 -12.45 -11.90
N GLY A 328 -27.08 -12.98 -11.93
CA GLY A 328 -27.83 -13.23 -13.17
C GLY A 328 -27.93 -14.70 -13.58
N GLU A 329 -27.19 -15.61 -12.94
CA GLU A 329 -27.41 -17.05 -13.09
C GLU A 329 -28.75 -17.48 -12.44
N PRO A 330 -29.41 -18.54 -12.93
CA PRO A 330 -30.57 -19.11 -12.26
C PRO A 330 -30.17 -19.64 -10.88
N VAL A 331 -31.05 -19.44 -9.90
CA VAL A 331 -30.82 -19.94 -8.53
C VAL A 331 -30.76 -21.48 -8.58
N PRO A 332 -29.74 -22.11 -7.98
CA PRO A 332 -29.72 -23.57 -7.86
C PRO A 332 -30.96 -24.03 -7.10
N GLU A 333 -31.64 -25.07 -7.60
CA GLU A 333 -32.85 -25.65 -6.98
C GLU A 333 -32.61 -26.15 -5.54
#